data_AF-R6KII7-F1
#
_entry.id   AF-R6KII7-F1
#
_cell.length_a   1.000
_cell.length_b   1.000
_cell.length_c   1.000
_cell.angle_alpha   90.00
_cell.angle_beta   90.00
_cell.angle_gamma   90.00
#
_symmetry.space_group_name_H-M   'P 1'
#
loop_
_entity.id
_entity.type
_entity.pdbx_description
1 polymer ?
#
loop_
_entity_poly.entity_id
_entity_poly.type
_entity_poly.pdbx_seq_one_letter_code
_entity_poly.pdbx_strand_id
1 'polypeptide(L)'
;MGNSKEKKNKGKSINAFIIVFGVIVACYILSFFISPGAFEREVVGGRTIVVPNSFHAIEKTYLGLQAIFQAIPNGLEASAGMMFLVMLVAGCIEVYKRTNTLDKSVAKILTSAEKVGSEKILV
;
A
#
# COMPACT_ATOMS: atom_id res chain seq x y z
N MET A 1 -36.89 -9.04 36.89
CA MET A 1 -35.81 -10.03 36.67
C MET A 1 -35.68 -10.22 35.16
N GLY A 2 -34.58 -9.97 34.45
CA GLY A 2 -33.26 -9.47 34.78
C GLY A 2 -32.69 -8.74 33.57
N ASN A 3 -31.90 -7.70 33.82
CA ASN A 3 -31.21 -6.93 32.79
C ASN A 3 -29.95 -7.71 32.36
N SER A 4 -30.01 -8.36 31.21
CA SER A 4 -28.88 -9.08 30.61
C SER A 4 -27.85 -8.06 30.10
N LYS A 5 -26.88 -7.72 30.96
CA LYS A 5 -25.72 -6.91 30.61
C LYS A 5 -24.92 -7.58 29.49
N GLU A 6 -25.07 -7.06 28.27
CA GLU A 6 -24.22 -7.40 27.14
C GLU A 6 -22.78 -6.95 27.44
N LYS A 7 -21.90 -7.90 27.75
CA LYS A 7 -20.46 -7.64 27.91
C LYS A 7 -19.88 -7.31 26.54
N LYS A 8 -19.81 -6.02 26.23
CA LYS A 8 -19.09 -5.49 25.06
C LYS A 8 -17.59 -5.78 25.24
N ASN A 9 -17.12 -6.91 24.72
CA ASN A 9 -15.69 -7.19 24.62
C ASN A 9 -15.11 -6.19 23.60
N LYS A 10 -14.53 -5.10 24.11
CA LYS A 10 -13.76 -4.17 23.30
C LYS A 10 -12.50 -4.90 22.88
N GLY A 11 -12.58 -5.62 21.76
CA GLY A 11 -11.42 -6.18 21.09
C GLY A 11 -10.36 -5.09 20.96
N LYS A 12 -9.15 -5.35 21.44
CA LYS A 12 -8.04 -4.39 21.31
C LYS A 12 -7.90 -4.05 19.83
N SER A 13 -8.21 -2.81 19.47
CA SER A 13 -7.91 -2.29 18.13
C SER A 13 -6.39 -2.27 18.00
N ILE A 14 -5.85 -3.30 17.37
CA ILE A 14 -4.43 -3.36 17.06
C ILE A 14 -4.13 -2.22 16.10
N ASN A 15 -3.16 -1.39 16.46
CA ASN A 15 -2.73 -0.29 15.64
C ASN A 15 -2.00 -0.84 14.39
N ALA A 16 -2.30 -0.30 13.21
CA ALA A 16 -1.66 -0.72 11.96
C ALA A 16 -0.13 -0.67 12.02
N PHE A 17 0.45 0.29 12.74
CA PHE A 17 1.89 0.39 12.94
C PHE A 17 2.48 -0.83 13.68
N ILE A 18 1.73 -1.41 14.63
CA ILE A 18 2.15 -2.60 15.35
C ILE A 18 2.18 -3.81 14.41
N ILE A 19 1.21 -3.92 13.50
CA ILE A 19 1.16 -4.98 12.50
C ILE A 19 2.37 -4.89 11.57
N VAL A 20 2.63 -3.69 11.03
CA VAL A 20 3.77 -3.46 10.12
C VAL A 20 5.09 -3.76 10.84
N PHE A 21 5.27 -3.29 12.07
CA PHE A 21 6.47 -3.58 12.85
C PHE A 21 6.65 -5.09 13.10
N GLY A 22 5.56 -5.80 13.41
CA GLY A 22 5.58 -7.26 13.56
C GLY A 22 6.03 -7.99 12.29
N VAL A 23 5.57 -7.53 11.11
CA VAL A 23 6.00 -8.08 9.81
C VAL A 23 7.48 -7.81 9.57
N ILE A 24 7.99 -6.62 9.89
CA ILE A 24 9.43 -6.30 9.74
C ILE A 24 10.28 -7.24 10.60
N VAL A 25 9.91 -7.44 11.86
CA VAL A 25 10.64 -8.34 12.78
C VAL A 25 10.57 -9.79 12.30
N ALA A 26 9.41 -10.24 11.83
CA ALA A 26 9.25 -11.58 11.27
C ALA A 26 10.15 -11.80 10.04
N CYS A 27 10.17 -10.84 9.11
CA CYS A 27 11.05 -10.88 7.95
C CYS A 27 12.54 -10.90 8.35
N TYR A 28 12.94 -10.09 9.33
CA TYR A 28 14.32 -10.07 9.84
C TYR A 28 14.76 -11.43 10.37
N ILE A 29 13.91 -12.11 11.15
CA ILE A 29 14.20 -13.45 11.67
C ILE A 29 14.30 -14.46 10.52
N LEU A 30 13.38 -14.40 9.55
CA LEU A 30 13.41 -15.27 8.37
C LEU A 30 14.67 -15.08 7.50
N SER A 31 15.22 -13.87 7.44
CA SER A 31 16.43 -13.56 6.67
C SER A 31 17.67 -14.33 7.15
N PHE A 32 17.69 -14.85 8.39
CA PHE A 32 18.79 -15.70 8.86
C PHE A 32 18.75 -17.12 8.30
N PHE A 33 17.54 -17.63 8.01
CA PHE A 33 17.35 -18.98 7.49
C PHE A 33 17.46 -19.03 5.96
N ILE A 34 17.01 -17.98 5.27
CA ILE A 34 17.09 -17.89 3.80
C ILE A 34 18.54 -17.58 3.37
N SER A 35 19.05 -18.36 2.41
CA SER A 35 20.31 -18.01 1.72
C SER A 35 20.03 -17.15 0.50
N PRO A 36 20.77 -16.05 0.30
CA PRO A 36 20.69 -15.30 -0.93
C PRO A 36 21.36 -16.10 -2.07
N GLY A 37 20.76 -16.07 -3.25
CA GLY A 37 21.25 -16.75 -4.44
C GLY A 37 21.08 -15.85 -5.66
N ALA A 38 22.02 -15.95 -6.60
CA ALA A 38 22.03 -15.14 -7.81
C ALA A 38 22.23 -16.01 -9.06
N PHE A 39 21.70 -15.54 -10.18
CA PHE A 39 21.94 -16.09 -11.51
C PHE A 39 22.78 -15.07 -12.28
N GLU A 40 23.76 -15.55 -13.03
CA GLU A 40 24.51 -14.68 -13.94
C GLU A 40 23.62 -14.22 -15.09
N ARG A 41 23.84 -12.97 -15.49
CA ARG A 41 23.13 -12.30 -16.56
C ARG A 41 24.13 -11.81 -17.58
N GLU A 42 23.94 -12.19 -18.84
CA GLU A 42 24.76 -11.77 -19.96
C GLU A 42 23.92 -10.96 -20.95
N VAL A 43 24.53 -9.95 -21.59
CA VAL A 43 23.88 -9.14 -22.61
C VAL A 43 24.21 -9.72 -23.98
N VAL A 44 23.29 -10.51 -24.52
CA VAL A 44 23.41 -11.08 -25.87
C VAL A 44 22.51 -10.28 -26.81
N GLY A 45 23.11 -9.58 -27.77
CA GLY A 45 22.36 -8.81 -28.78
C GLY A 45 21.49 -7.69 -28.22
N GLY A 46 21.93 -7.04 -27.14
CA GLY A 46 21.19 -5.93 -26.50
C GLY A 46 20.04 -6.38 -25.58
N ARG A 47 19.90 -7.68 -25.31
CA ARG A 47 18.93 -8.22 -24.36
C ARG A 47 19.67 -8.89 -23.19
N THR A 48 19.27 -8.57 -21.97
CA THR A 48 19.81 -9.22 -20.77
C THR A 48 19.15 -10.60 -20.61
N ILE A 49 19.93 -11.67 -20.78
CA ILE A 49 19.47 -13.06 -20.68
C ILE A 49 20.13 -13.68 -19.45
N VAL A 50 19.36 -14.48 -18.69
CA VAL A 50 19.90 -15.28 -17.58
C VAL A 50 20.61 -16.52 -18.14
N VAL A 51 21.84 -16.75 -17.70
CA VAL A 51 22.62 -17.93 -18.13
C VAL A 51 22.04 -19.17 -17.45
N PRO A 52 21.55 -20.18 -18.20
CA PRO A 52 21.00 -21.40 -17.60
C PRO A 52 22.09 -22.15 -16.81
N ASN A 53 21.72 -22.73 -15.65
CA ASN A 53 22.62 -23.42 -14.70
C ASN A 53 23.71 -22.54 -14.02
N SER A 54 23.64 -21.21 -14.12
CA SER A 54 24.60 -20.30 -13.44
C SER A 54 24.22 -19.93 -12.00
N PHE A 55 23.37 -20.72 -11.34
CA PHE A 55 22.97 -20.45 -9.96
C PHE A 55 24.18 -20.57 -9.04
N HIS A 56 24.53 -19.48 -8.37
CA HIS A 56 25.55 -19.47 -7.33
C HIS A 56 24.98 -18.82 -6.07
N ALA A 57 25.31 -19.44 -4.93
CA ALA A 57 25.04 -18.84 -3.63
C ALA A 57 25.97 -17.63 -3.48
N ILE A 58 25.39 -16.48 -3.17
CA ILE A 58 26.15 -15.26 -2.88
C ILE A 58 26.46 -15.19 -1.39
N GLU A 59 27.51 -14.45 -1.04
CA GLU A 59 27.97 -14.32 0.34
C GLU A 59 26.84 -13.76 1.23
N LYS A 60 26.60 -14.43 2.36
CA LYS A 60 25.56 -14.04 3.31
C LYS A 60 26.01 -12.81 4.09
N THR A 61 25.48 -11.64 3.74
CA THR A 61 25.58 -10.46 4.60
C THR A 61 24.60 -10.58 5.75
N TYR A 62 25.11 -10.80 6.97
CA TYR A 62 24.28 -10.83 8.17
C TYR A 62 23.75 -9.42 8.47
N LEU A 63 22.42 -9.31 8.53
CA LEU A 63 21.76 -8.07 8.88
C LEU A 63 21.88 -7.83 10.39
N GLY A 64 22.51 -6.72 10.78
CA GLY A 64 22.48 -6.26 12.17
C GLY A 64 21.08 -5.81 12.61
N LEU A 65 20.87 -5.63 13.92
CA LEU A 65 19.60 -5.11 14.47
C LEU A 65 19.19 -3.75 13.87
N GLN A 66 20.15 -2.98 13.37
CA GLN A 66 19.93 -1.73 12.64
C GLN A 66 19.05 -1.92 11.38
N ALA A 67 19.09 -3.09 10.75
CA ALA A 67 18.31 -3.38 9.55
C ALA A 67 16.79 -3.28 9.79
N ILE A 68 16.32 -3.57 11.00
CA ILE A 68 14.91 -3.43 11.40
C ILE A 68 14.49 -1.95 11.31
N PHE A 69 15.33 -1.05 11.80
CA PHE A 69 15.06 0.39 11.76
C PHE A 69 15.26 0.97 10.35
N GLN A 70 16.20 0.41 9.57
CA GLN A 70 16.46 0.84 8.20
C GLN A 70 15.39 0.35 7.20
N ALA A 71 14.64 -0.71 7.53
CA ALA A 71 13.54 -1.20 6.70
C ALA A 71 12.44 -0.14 6.49
N ILE A 72 12.22 0.73 7.48
CA ILE A 72 11.22 1.80 7.41
C ILE A 72 11.59 2.86 6.34
N PRO A 73 12.75 3.54 6.40
CA PRO A 73 13.15 4.50 5.38
C PRO A 73 13.33 3.85 4.00
N ASN A 74 13.89 2.64 3.91
CA ASN A 74 14.00 1.93 2.63
C ASN A 74 12.63 1.63 2.01
N GLY A 75 11.63 1.29 2.82
CA GLY A 75 10.26 1.09 2.37
C GLY A 75 9.60 2.38 1.87
N LEU A 76 9.88 3.50 2.53
CA LEU A 76 9.43 4.83 2.08
C LEU A 76 10.08 5.23 0.76
N GLU A 77 11.37 4.97 0.58
CA GLU A 77 12.09 5.23 -0.67
C GLU A 77 11.49 4.41 -1.83
N ALA A 78 11.31 3.10 -1.63
CA ALA A 78 10.70 2.21 -2.62
C ALA A 78 9.26 2.64 -2.99
N SER A 79 8.55 3.27 -2.06
CA SER A 79 7.17 3.74 -2.24
C SER A 79 7.07 5.23 -2.57
N ALA A 80 8.19 5.93 -2.76
CA ALA A 80 8.23 7.39 -2.88
C ALA A 80 7.37 7.89 -4.05
N GLY A 81 7.39 7.18 -5.19
CA GLY A 81 6.56 7.52 -6.35
C GLY A 81 5.07 7.49 -6.06
N MET A 82 4.58 6.47 -5.33
CA MET A 82 3.17 6.40 -4.92
C MET A 82 2.83 7.47 -3.88
N MET A 83 3.72 7.73 -2.91
CA MET A 83 3.49 8.77 -1.91
C MET A 83 3.37 10.16 -2.56
N PHE A 84 4.21 10.46 -3.54
CA PHE A 84 4.15 11.73 -4.28
C PHE A 84 2.85 11.85 -5.08
N LEU A 85 2.44 10.79 -5.78
CA LEU A 85 1.17 10.77 -6.51
C LEU A 85 -0.03 10.98 -5.57
N VAL A 86 -0.09 10.25 -4.46
CA VAL A 86 -1.18 10.36 -3.48
C VAL A 86 -1.23 11.76 -2.87
N MET A 87 -0.09 12.36 -2.56
CA MET A 87 -0.04 13.75 -2.07
C MET A 87 -0.56 14.74 -3.11
N LEU A 88 -0.17 14.61 -4.37
CA LEU A 88 -0.62 15.50 -5.44
C LEU A 88 -2.15 15.39 -5.63
N VAL A 89 -2.66 14.16 -5.72
CA VAL A 89 -4.09 13.90 -5.85
C VAL A 89 -4.86 14.44 -4.64
N ALA A 90 -4.39 14.17 -3.42
CA ALA A 90 -5.00 14.71 -2.21
C ALA A 90 -4.99 16.25 -2.19
N GLY A 91 -3.91 16.89 -2.64
CA GLY A 91 -3.81 18.33 -2.77
C GLY A 91 -4.81 18.91 -3.76
N CYS A 92 -4.97 18.31 -4.94
CA CYS A 92 -5.98 18.72 -5.92
C CYS A 92 -7.40 18.53 -5.37
N ILE A 93 -7.68 17.39 -4.73
CA ILE A 93 -8.99 17.12 -4.10
C ILE A 93 -9.29 18.19 -3.04
N GLU A 94 -8.34 18.54 -2.18
CA GLU A 94 -8.51 19.56 -1.15
C GLU A 94 -8.83 20.94 -1.76
N VAL A 95 -8.16 21.32 -2.85
CA VAL A 95 -8.48 22.56 -3.58
C VAL A 95 -9.93 22.53 -4.08
N TYR A 96 -10.37 21.43 -4.69
CA TYR A 96 -11.74 21.30 -5.18
C TYR A 96 -12.80 21.24 -4.08
N LYS A 97 -12.44 20.72 -2.89
CA LYS A 97 -13.30 20.77 -1.70
C LYS A 97 -13.42 22.19 -1.18
N ARG A 98 -12.33 22.95 -1.10
CA ARG A 98 -12.35 24.36 -0.66
C ARG A 98 -13.18 25.25 -1.58
N THR A 99 -13.14 25.01 -2.89
CA THR A 99 -13.97 25.75 -3.85
C THR A 99 -15.45 25.30 -3.86
N ASN A 100 -15.83 24.30 -3.05
CA ASN A 100 -17.14 23.63 -3.08
C ASN A 100 -17.52 23.14 -4.49
N THR A 101 -16.52 22.93 -5.37
CA THR A 101 -16.77 22.52 -6.76
C THR A 101 -17.20 21.06 -6.79
N LEU A 102 -16.64 20.21 -5.93
CA LEU A 102 -17.05 18.81 -5.83
C LEU A 102 -18.50 18.69 -5.39
N ASP A 103 -18.91 19.40 -4.34
CA ASP A 103 -20.29 19.36 -3.83
C ASP A 103 -21.30 19.85 -4.88
N LYS A 104 -20.99 20.97 -5.56
CA LYS A 104 -21.82 21.49 -6.66
C LYS A 104 -21.89 20.55 -7.85
N SER A 105 -20.78 19.87 -8.18
CA SER A 105 -20.73 18.91 -9.29
C SER A 105 -21.59 17.69 -9.00
N VAL A 106 -21.50 17.13 -7.79
CA VAL A 106 -22.34 16.01 -7.35
C VAL A 106 -23.82 16.41 -7.36
N ALA A 107 -24.17 17.56 -6.79
CA ALA A 107 -25.55 18.05 -6.79
C ALA A 107 -26.11 18.21 -8.22
N LYS A 108 -25.31 18.77 -9.15
CA LYS A 108 -25.71 18.92 -10.55
C LYS A 108 -25.95 17.58 -11.24
N ILE A 109 -25.13 16.56 -10.96
CA ILE A 109 -25.30 15.21 -11.49
C ILE A 109 -26.61 14.58 -10.98
N LEU A 110 -26.92 14.71 -9.68
CA LEU A 110 -28.18 14.22 -9.11
C LEU A 110 -29.40 14.88 -9.77
N THR A 111 -29.43 16.22 -9.84
CA THR A 111 -30.56 16.93 -10.45
C THR A 111 -30.73 16.60 -11.93
N SER A 112 -29.62 16.38 -12.65
CA SER A 112 -29.67 15.96 -14.05
C SER A 112 -30.19 14.53 -14.20
N ALA A 113 -29.83 13.63 -13.28
CA ALA A 113 -30.33 12.25 -13.25
C ALA A 113 -31.84 12.18 -12.92
N GLU A 114 -32.33 13.00 -11.99
CA GLU A 114 -33.76 13.12 -11.68
C GLU A 114 -34.56 13.63 -12.88
N LYS A 115 -34.02 14.61 -13.61
CA LYS A 115 -34.66 15.15 -14.82
C LYS A 115 -34.75 14.10 -15.93
N VAL A 116 -33.70 13.30 -16.13
CA VAL A 116 -33.67 12.20 -17.11
C VAL A 116 -34.60 11.05 -16.71
N GLY A 117 -34.74 10.76 -15.41
CA GLY A 117 -35.72 9.79 -14.89
C GLY A 117 -37.17 10.26 -15.09
N SER A 118 -37.44 11.56 -14.89
CA SER A 118 -38.77 12.12 -15.05
C SER A 118 -39.22 12.22 -16.52
N GLU A 119 -38.32 12.54 -17.47
CA GLU A 119 -38.66 12.58 -18.91
C GLU A 119 -38.95 11.20 -19.50
N LYS A 120 -38.43 10.11 -18.92
CA LYS A 120 -38.69 8.73 -19.39
C LYS A 120 -39.87 8.04 -18.72
N ILE A 121 -40.41 8.59 -17.63
CA ILE A 121 -41.57 8.06 -16.89
C ILE A 121 -42.89 8.74 -17.29
N LEU A 122 -42.82 9.88 -18.00
CA LEU A 122 -43.98 10.68 -18.43
C LEU A 122 -44.30 10.59 -19.94
N VAL A 123 -43.72 9.63 -20.67
CA VAL A 123 -44.07 9.28 -22.06
C VAL A 123 -44.44 7.80 -22.14
#